data_AF-A0A7C5YEG9-F1
#
_entry.id   AF-A0A7C5YEG9-F1
#
_cell.length_a   1.000
_cell.length_b   1.000
_cell.length_c   1.000
_cell.angle_alpha   90.00
_cell.angle_beta   90.00
_cell.angle_gamma   90.00
#
_symmetry.space_group_name_H-M   'P 1'
#
loop_
_entity.id
_entity.type
_entity.pdbx_description
1 polymer ?
#
loop_
_entity_poly.entity_id
_entity_poly.type
_entity_poly.pdbx_seq_one_letter_code
_entity_poly.pdbx_strand_id
1 'polypeptide(L)'
;MGIETLVTTVISFTIPIFIVAFILYLIRILKGPTISDRVLAIDALAFDLVVFLVVLGIYFKSPVLPITGVVLALWAYALDIFVAKYLERREMGE
;
A
#
# COMPACT_ATOMS: atom_id res chain seq x y z
N MET A 1 -26.69 17.42 -8.21
CA MET A 1 -25.89 16.51 -7.36
C MET A 1 -25.14 17.36 -6.36
N GLY A 2 -25.25 17.06 -5.06
CA GLY A 2 -24.40 17.71 -4.05
C GLY A 2 -22.96 17.19 -4.17
N ILE A 3 -21.99 18.02 -3.80
CA ILE A 3 -20.56 17.66 -3.80
C ILE A 3 -20.34 16.39 -2.95
N GLU A 4 -21.03 16.28 -1.81
CA GLU A 4 -20.96 15.11 -0.94
C GLU A 4 -21.40 13.82 -1.64
N THR A 5 -22.51 13.87 -2.38
CA THR A 5 -23.02 12.70 -3.11
C THR A 5 -22.05 12.26 -4.20
N LEU A 6 -21.38 13.20 -4.86
CA LEU A 6 -20.38 12.91 -5.88
C LEU A 6 -19.15 12.23 -5.25
N VAL A 7 -18.65 12.76 -4.13
CA VAL A 7 -17.51 12.17 -3.41
C VAL A 7 -17.82 10.75 -2.94
N THR A 8 -18.97 10.52 -2.31
CA THR A 8 -19.35 9.17 -1.86
C THR A 8 -19.47 8.20 -3.03
N THR A 9 -20.08 8.63 -4.14
CA THR A 9 -20.21 7.78 -5.33
C THR A 9 -18.84 7.37 -5.87
N VAL A 10 -17.92 8.32 -6.05
CA VAL A 10 -16.56 8.05 -6.55
C VAL A 10 -15.83 7.09 -5.61
N ILE A 11 -15.89 7.31 -4.30
CA ILE A 11 -15.24 6.43 -3.31
C ILE A 11 -15.79 5.00 -3.39
N SER A 12 -17.12 4.83 -3.49
CA SER A 12 -17.73 3.50 -3.62
C SER A 12 -17.26 2.74 -4.86
N PHE A 13 -17.00 3.42 -5.98
CA PHE A 13 -16.41 2.81 -7.17
C PHE A 13 -14.91 2.55 -7.03
N THR A 14 -14.19 3.36 -6.27
CA THR A 14 -12.74 3.22 -6.06
C THR A 14 -12.39 2.06 -5.13
N ILE A 15 -13.18 1.78 -4.09
CA ILE A 15 -12.93 0.67 -3.15
C ILE A 15 -12.71 -0.69 -3.85
N PRO A 16 -13.59 -1.17 -4.75
CA PRO A 16 -13.37 -2.45 -5.42
C PRO A 16 -12.12 -2.46 -6.31
N ILE A 17 -11.71 -1.31 -6.85
CA ILE A 17 -10.47 -1.20 -7.65
C ILE A 17 -9.24 -1.45 -6.75
N PHE A 18 -9.21 -0.89 -5.54
CA PHE A 18 -8.16 -1.18 -4.55
C PHE A 18 -8.14 -2.65 -4.15
N ILE A 19 -9.31 -3.28 -3.95
CA ILE A 19 -9.38 -4.71 -3.62
C ILE A 19 -8.75 -5.56 -4.74
N VAL A 20 -9.05 -5.24 -6.00
CA VAL A 20 -8.43 -5.91 -7.15
C VAL A 20 -6.91 -5.67 -7.17
N ALA A 21 -6.46 -4.44 -6.92
CA ALA A 21 -5.03 -4.12 -6.84
C ALA A 21 -4.33 -4.93 -5.75
N PHE A 22 -4.90 -5.03 -4.54
CA PHE A 22 -4.37 -5.85 -3.45
C PHE A 22 -4.25 -7.33 -3.83
N ILE A 23 -5.25 -7.88 -4.52
CA ILE A 23 -5.20 -9.26 -5.02
C ILE A 23 -4.04 -9.43 -6.02
N LEU A 24 -3.85 -8.48 -6.94
CA LEU A 24 -2.75 -8.52 -7.91
C LEU A 24 -1.38 -8.45 -7.21
N TYR A 25 -1.22 -7.59 -6.22
CA TYR A 25 0.00 -7.53 -5.43
C TYR A 25 0.25 -8.83 -4.66
N LEU A 26 -0.77 -9.41 -4.01
CA LEU A 26 -0.65 -10.70 -3.33
C LEU A 26 -0.21 -11.82 -4.29
N ILE A 27 -0.76 -11.85 -5.51
CA ILE A 27 -0.32 -12.80 -6.54
C ILE A 27 1.15 -12.57 -6.90
N ARG A 28 1.59 -11.31 -7.04
CA ARG A 28 2.99 -10.98 -7.34
C ARG A 28 3.94 -11.34 -6.20
N ILE A 29 3.53 -11.15 -4.94
CA ILE A 29 4.32 -11.53 -3.76
C ILE A 29 4.54 -13.05 -3.72
N LEU A 30 3.51 -13.84 -4.04
CA LEU A 30 3.59 -15.31 -4.02
C LEU A 30 4.33 -15.90 -5.24
N LYS A 31 4.08 -15.35 -6.45
CA LYS A 31 4.62 -15.87 -7.72
C LYS A 31 5.83 -15.11 -8.25
N GLY A 32 6.35 -14.13 -7.52
CA GLY A 32 7.48 -13.30 -7.97
C GLY A 32 8.73 -14.15 -8.24
N PRO A 33 9.41 -13.97 -9.39
CA PRO A 33 10.57 -14.77 -9.78
C PRO A 33 11.83 -14.43 -8.97
N THR A 34 12.05 -13.14 -8.66
CA THR A 34 13.20 -12.67 -7.88
C THR A 34 12.76 -12.26 -6.47
N ILE A 35 13.69 -12.25 -5.51
CA ILE A 35 13.42 -11.74 -4.15
C ILE A 35 13.09 -10.25 -4.22
N SER A 36 13.82 -9.49 -5.03
CA SER A 36 13.60 -8.05 -5.23
C SER A 36 12.18 -7.75 -5.75
N ASP A 37 11.67 -8.52 -6.71
CA ASP A 37 10.30 -8.36 -7.23
C ASP A 37 9.23 -8.56 -6.15
N ARG A 38 9.45 -9.51 -5.22
CA ARG A 38 8.51 -9.76 -4.12
C ARG A 38 8.54 -8.64 -3.09
N VAL A 39 9.73 -8.13 -2.78
CA VAL A 39 9.91 -6.99 -1.88
C VAL A 39 9.23 -5.75 -2.46
N LEU A 40 9.46 -5.45 -3.74
CA LEU A 40 8.83 -4.33 -4.42
C LEU A 40 7.30 -4.43 -4.43
N ALA A 41 6.76 -5.65 -4.58
CA ALA A 41 5.32 -5.87 -4.50
C ALA A 41 4.75 -5.66 -3.09
N ILE A 42 5.52 -5.95 -2.03
CA ILE A 42 5.15 -5.67 -0.64
C ILE A 42 5.13 -4.16 -0.39
N ASP A 43 6.14 -3.43 -0.86
CA ASP A 43 6.21 -1.96 -0.75
C ASP A 43 5.02 -1.30 -1.47
N ALA A 44 4.77 -1.69 -2.73
CA ALA A 44 3.62 -1.20 -3.48
C ALA A 44 2.28 -1.46 -2.78
N LEU A 45 2.10 -2.65 -2.19
CA LEU A 45 0.91 -2.99 -1.40
C LEU A 45 0.81 -2.13 -0.13
N ALA A 46 1.91 -1.87 0.58
CA ALA A 46 1.90 -1.04 1.77
C ALA A 46 1.50 0.41 1.44
N PHE A 47 2.04 0.97 0.36
CA PHE A 47 1.69 2.32 -0.09
C PHE A 47 0.21 2.42 -0.51
N ASP A 48 -0.27 1.42 -1.24
CA ASP A 48 -1.67 1.38 -1.70
C ASP A 48 -2.64 1.21 -0.51
N LEU A 49 -2.25 0.48 0.55
CA LEU A 49 -2.97 0.42 1.82
C LEU A 49 -3.04 1.78 2.53
N VAL A 50 -1.97 2.58 2.50
CA VAL A 50 -1.96 3.93 3.09
C VAL A 50 -2.99 4.82 2.38
N VAL A 51 -3.00 4.82 1.04
CA VAL A 51 -3.99 5.59 0.26
C VAL A 51 -5.41 5.07 0.53
N PHE A 52 -5.59 3.76 0.62
CA PHE A 52 -6.87 3.16 0.95
C PHE A 52 -7.40 3.59 2.32
N LEU A 53 -6.54 3.69 3.35
CA LEU A 53 -6.91 4.22 4.66
C LEU A 53 -7.32 5.69 4.60
N VAL A 54 -6.69 6.50 3.76
CA VAL A 54 -7.10 7.90 3.52
C VAL A 54 -8.50 7.95 2.90
N VAL A 55 -8.75 7.14 1.87
CA VAL A 55 -10.06 7.04 1.20
C VAL A 55 -11.15 6.59 2.18
N LEU A 56 -10.87 5.58 3.02
CA LEU A 56 -11.79 5.14 4.07
C LEU A 56 -12.01 6.22 5.14
N GLY A 57 -10.97 6.98 5.49
CA GLY A 57 -11.09 8.14 6.38
C GLY A 57 -12.10 9.17 5.89
N ILE A 58 -12.07 9.47 4.59
CA ILE A 58 -13.04 10.36 3.95
C ILE A 58 -14.44 9.73 3.96
N TYR A 59 -14.56 8.43 3.66
CA TYR A 59 -15.84 7.73 3.63
C TYR A 59 -16.54 7.68 4.99
N PHE A 60 -15.80 7.31 6.04
CA PHE A 60 -16.32 7.22 7.41
C PHE A 60 -16.31 8.56 8.16
N LYS A 61 -15.85 9.64 7.52
CA LYS A 61 -15.67 10.96 8.15
C LYS A 61 -14.83 10.87 9.45
N SER A 62 -13.84 9.98 9.46
CA SER A 62 -12.99 9.72 10.62
C SER A 62 -11.56 10.21 10.37
N PRO A 63 -11.04 11.15 11.19
CA PRO A 63 -9.67 11.64 11.05
C PRO A 63 -8.62 10.61 11.50
N VAL A 64 -9.02 9.54 12.19
CA VAL A 64 -8.10 8.55 12.76
C VAL A 64 -7.50 7.65 11.67
N LEU A 65 -8.28 7.30 10.65
CA LEU A 65 -7.83 6.37 9.58
C LEU A 65 -6.64 6.91 8.77
N PRO A 66 -6.65 8.17 8.27
CA PRO A 66 -5.49 8.75 7.61
C PRO A 66 -4.26 8.83 8.52
N ILE A 67 -4.45 9.16 9.80
CA ILE A 67 -3.35 9.24 10.79
C ILE A 67 -2.67 7.88 10.95
N THR A 68 -3.46 6.80 11.06
CA THR A 68 -2.90 5.44 11.12
C THR A 68 -2.17 5.05 9.82
N GLY A 69 -2.62 5.56 8.68
CA GLY A 69 -1.92 5.39 7.40
C GLY A 69 -0.53 6.01 7.39
N VAL A 70 -0.35 7.19 8.00
CA VAL A 70 0.99 7.82 8.10
C VAL A 70 1.95 6.95 8.92
N VAL A 71 1.48 6.37 10.03
CA VAL A 71 2.30 5.46 10.85
C VAL A 71 2.68 4.21 10.05
N LEU A 72 1.75 3.65 9.28
CA LEU A 72 2.00 2.52 8.39
C LEU A 72 3.05 2.87 7.32
N ALA A 73 2.97 4.06 6.72
CA ALA A 73 3.92 4.52 5.70
C ALA A 73 5.35 4.62 6.26
N LEU A 74 5.51 5.15 7.47
CA LEU A 74 6.82 5.24 8.13
C LEU A 74 7.41 3.86 8.44
N TRP A 75 6.57 2.91 8.84
CA TRP A 75 6.97 1.53 9.07
C TRP A 75 7.38 0.80 7.79
N ALA A 76 6.61 0.95 6.71
CA ALA A 76 6.94 0.40 5.40
C ALA A 76 8.30 0.91 4.92
N TYR A 77 8.49 2.23 4.94
CA TYR A 77 9.76 2.86 4.57
C TYR A 77 10.96 2.34 5.39
N ALA A 78 10.78 2.15 6.70
CA ALA A 78 11.84 1.59 7.54
C ALA A 78 12.19 0.13 7.17
N LEU A 79 11.18 -0.68 6.80
CA LEU A 79 11.40 -2.04 6.29
C LEU A 79 12.18 -2.01 4.97
N ASP A 80 11.86 -1.09 4.05
CA ASP A 80 12.55 -1.00 2.76
C ASP A 80 14.04 -0.66 2.92
N ILE A 81 14.39 0.25 3.83
CA ILE A 81 15.80 0.54 4.15
C ILE A 81 16.52 -0.71 4.66
N PHE A 82 15.87 -1.47 5.54
CA PHE A 82 16.45 -2.70 6.09
C PHE A 82 16.67 -3.74 4.99
N VAL A 83 15.67 -3.93 4.13
CA VAL A 83 15.75 -4.88 3.02
C VAL A 83 16.81 -4.45 2.00
N ALA A 84 16.89 -3.16 1.66
CA ALA A 84 17.92 -2.62 0.77
C ALA A 84 19.34 -2.91 1.30
N LYS A 85 19.59 -2.63 2.59
CA LYS A 85 20.88 -2.95 3.23
C LYS A 85 21.17 -4.46 3.26
N TYR A 86 20.14 -5.28 3.47
CA TYR A 86 20.29 -6.74 3.47
C TYR A 86 20.65 -7.28 2.09
N LEU A 87 20.03 -6.76 1.02
CA LEU A 87 20.33 -7.12 -0.35
C LEU A 87 21.74 -6.67 -0.77
N GLU A 88 22.12 -5.44 -0.43
CA GLU A 88 23.47 -4.90 -0.69
C GLU A 88 24.57 -5.77 -0.04
N ARG A 89 24.36 -6.21 1.20
CA ARG A 89 25.30 -7.12 1.89
C ARG A 89 25.42 -8.51 1.25
N ARG A 90 24.42 -8.96 0.48
CA ARG A 90 24.47 -10.25 -0.23
C ARG A 90 25.21 -10.15 -1.56
N GLU A 91 25.24 -8.97 -2.18
CA GLU A 91 26.03 -8.73 -3.39
C GLU A 91 27.52 -8.52 -3.09
N MET A 92 27.86 -8.01 -1.90
CA MET A 92 29.24 -7.82 -1.43
C MET A 92 29.89 -9.11 -0.86
N GLY A 93 29.39 -10.28 -1.28
CA GLY A 93 29.78 -11.61 -0.84
C GLY A 93 30.45 -12.46 -1.92
N GLU A 94 31.09 -11.82 -2.91
CA GLU A 94 32.19 -12.38 -3.72
C GLU A 94 33.47 -11.57 -3.47
#